data_AF-A0AAV5J1B6-F1
#
_entry.id   AF-A0AAV5J1B6-F1
#
_cell.length_a   1.000
_cell.length_b   1.000
_cell.length_c   1.000
_cell.angle_alpha   90.00
_cell.angle_beta   90.00
_cell.angle_gamma   90.00
#
_symmetry.space_group_name_H-M   'P 1'
#
loop_
_entity.id
_entity.type
_entity.pdbx_description
1 polymer ?
#
loop_
_entity_poly.entity_id
_entity_poly.type
_entity_poly.pdbx_seq_one_letter_code
_entity_poly.pdbx_strand_id
1 'polypeptide(L)'
;MDTKLDDAPTPSNSNVCCPSQNGTASFLCSHDPCPPISSDATLGSHLARRLVQIGVRDVFSVPGDFNLTLLDHLIAEPGLNNIGCCNELNAGYAADGYARSRGVGACVVTFTVGGLSIINAIAGAYSENLPVICIVGGPNTNDFGTNRILHHTIGLPDFSQELRCFQTVTCFQAVVNNIEDAHEQIDKAISTALKESKPVYISISCNLPAIPHPTFSREPIPFALSPRVSNKMGLKAAVEATAAFLNKAVKPVMVGGPKLRVAKSCEAFVELADASGYALAVMPSAKGLVPEHHQHFIGTYWGAVGTSFCGEIVESSDAYLFAGPIFNDYSSVGYSLLLKKEKAIIVHPDRVVIANGPTFGCVLMKDFFQALAKKLNRKTTAYDNYQRIFIPDGVPPKCDPQEPLRVNILFQHIQKMLSSNTVVIAETGDSWFNCQKLKLPEGCGWYCRYEFQMQYGSIGWSVGATLGYAQSVPEKRVIACIGDGSFQVTAQDVSTMIRCEQKSIIFLINNGGYTIEVEIHDGPYNVIKNWNYTGLVDAIHNGEGNCWTTKVKCEQELTEAIATAMGDKKDCLCFIEVIVHKDDTSKELLEWGSRVSAANSRPPNPQ
;
A
#
# COMPACT_ATOMS: atom_id res chain seq x y z
N MET A 1 -20.53 -37.83 -69.87
CA MET A 1 -20.33 -39.29 -70.04
C MET A 1 -20.38 -39.88 -68.65
N ASP A 2 -21.53 -39.88 -67.99
CA ASP A 2 -22.66 -40.81 -68.21
C ASP A 2 -22.29 -42.27 -67.99
N THR A 3 -23.02 -42.85 -67.03
CA THR A 3 -23.51 -44.23 -66.86
C THR A 3 -22.87 -45.04 -65.73
N LYS A 4 -23.58 -45.92 -64.99
CA LYS A 4 -24.96 -46.09 -64.48
C LYS A 4 -24.99 -47.50 -63.84
N LEU A 5 -26.05 -47.82 -63.08
CA LEU A 5 -26.55 -49.14 -62.61
C LEU A 5 -25.99 -49.62 -61.27
N ASP A 6 -26.75 -49.78 -60.18
CA ASP A 6 -28.10 -50.33 -59.84
C ASP A 6 -28.04 -51.77 -59.25
N ASP A 7 -28.55 -51.84 -58.01
CA ASP A 7 -29.35 -52.88 -57.34
C ASP A 7 -28.84 -54.31 -57.01
N ALA A 8 -28.74 -54.56 -55.68
CA ALA A 8 -29.28 -55.63 -54.79
C ALA A 8 -29.44 -57.10 -55.32
N PRO A 9 -29.30 -58.18 -54.49
CA PRO A 9 -29.96 -58.35 -53.18
C PRO A 9 -29.28 -59.27 -52.10
N THR A 10 -29.87 -59.29 -50.89
CA THR A 10 -29.77 -60.28 -49.78
C THR A 10 -30.39 -61.65 -50.16
N PRO A 11 -30.27 -62.82 -49.43
CA PRO A 11 -30.13 -63.01 -47.95
C PRO A 11 -29.37 -64.28 -47.42
N SER A 12 -29.37 -64.44 -46.09
CA SER A 12 -29.43 -65.70 -45.28
C SER A 12 -28.16 -66.43 -44.77
N ASN A 13 -27.83 -66.12 -43.52
CA ASN A 13 -27.46 -66.91 -42.33
C ASN A 13 -26.86 -68.34 -42.35
N SER A 14 -25.89 -68.49 -41.40
CA SER A 14 -25.50 -69.67 -40.59
C SER A 14 -24.52 -70.68 -41.26
N ASN A 15 -23.43 -71.19 -40.67
CA ASN A 15 -23.04 -71.42 -39.27
C ASN A 15 -21.50 -71.54 -39.09
N VAL A 16 -20.99 -70.92 -38.01
CA VAL A 16 -20.08 -71.45 -36.96
C VAL A 16 -18.68 -71.98 -37.35
N CYS A 17 -17.63 -71.24 -36.95
CA CYS A 17 -16.59 -71.73 -36.03
C CYS A 17 -15.73 -70.57 -35.47
N CYS A 18 -15.83 -70.29 -34.16
CA CYS A 18 -14.93 -69.42 -33.36
C CYS A 18 -13.76 -70.25 -32.80
N PRO A 19 -12.69 -69.70 -32.15
CA PRO A 19 -12.57 -68.35 -31.55
C PRO A 19 -11.20 -67.62 -31.68
N SER A 20 -11.18 -66.29 -31.55
CA SER A 20 -10.34 -65.57 -30.56
C SER A 20 -10.42 -64.03 -30.68
N GLN A 21 -10.71 -63.41 -29.53
CA GLN A 21 -10.23 -62.11 -29.02
C GLN A 21 -10.89 -60.77 -29.44
N ASN A 22 -11.63 -60.27 -28.43
CA ASN A 22 -11.64 -58.91 -27.87
C ASN A 22 -12.55 -57.86 -28.51
N GLY A 23 -13.70 -57.69 -27.85
CA GLY A 23 -14.77 -56.77 -28.17
C GLY A 23 -14.43 -55.30 -27.94
N THR A 24 -14.94 -54.49 -28.86
CA THR A 24 -15.14 -53.06 -28.74
C THR A 24 -16.43 -52.81 -27.95
N ALA A 25 -16.30 -52.39 -26.70
CA ALA A 25 -17.40 -51.86 -25.93
C ALA A 25 -17.69 -50.42 -26.38
N SER A 26 -18.91 -50.19 -26.86
CA SER A 26 -19.49 -48.87 -27.06
C SER A 26 -19.61 -48.13 -25.73
N PHE A 27 -18.86 -47.05 -25.54
CA PHE A 27 -19.11 -46.11 -24.46
C PHE A 27 -20.33 -45.26 -24.82
N LEU A 28 -21.49 -45.67 -24.32
CA LEU A 28 -22.61 -44.78 -24.09
C LEU A 28 -22.16 -43.76 -23.03
N CYS A 29 -21.90 -42.51 -23.44
CA CYS A 29 -21.80 -41.41 -22.50
C CYS A 29 -23.16 -41.25 -21.82
N SER A 30 -23.27 -41.72 -20.58
CA SER A 30 -24.29 -41.28 -19.66
C SER A 30 -24.07 -39.79 -19.41
N HIS A 31 -24.89 -38.94 -20.02
CA HIS A 31 -25.08 -37.58 -19.53
C HIS A 31 -25.78 -37.67 -18.18
N ASP A 32 -25.00 -37.71 -17.11
CA ASP A 32 -25.53 -37.31 -15.81
C ASP A 32 -26.08 -35.88 -15.96
N PRO A 33 -27.33 -35.60 -15.54
CA PRO A 33 -27.85 -34.26 -15.56
C PRO A 33 -26.91 -33.37 -14.73
N CYS A 34 -26.43 -32.28 -15.33
CA CYS A 34 -25.73 -31.24 -14.60
C CYS A 34 -26.63 -30.84 -13.41
N PRO A 35 -26.13 -30.81 -12.16
CA PRO A 35 -26.96 -30.44 -11.02
C PRO A 35 -27.63 -29.09 -11.30
N PRO A 36 -28.88 -28.86 -10.85
CA PRO A 36 -29.56 -27.60 -11.06
C PRO A 36 -28.67 -26.46 -10.56
N ILE A 37 -28.37 -25.50 -11.45
CA ILE A 37 -27.56 -24.33 -11.12
C ILE A 37 -28.29 -23.58 -10.01
N SER A 38 -27.65 -23.47 -8.84
CA SER A 38 -28.19 -22.68 -7.74
C SER A 38 -28.40 -21.24 -8.21
N SER A 39 -29.50 -20.59 -7.80
CA SER A 39 -29.74 -19.16 -8.06
C SER A 39 -28.58 -18.28 -7.58
N ASP A 40 -27.79 -18.77 -6.62
CA ASP A 40 -26.69 -18.05 -5.97
C ASP A 40 -25.33 -18.28 -6.64
N ALA A 41 -25.32 -18.98 -7.78
CA ALA A 41 -24.13 -19.25 -8.60
C ALA A 41 -23.91 -18.14 -9.64
N THR A 42 -23.83 -16.88 -9.20
CA THR A 42 -23.67 -15.72 -10.08
C THR A 42 -22.24 -15.17 -10.08
N LEU A 43 -21.92 -14.37 -11.09
CA LEU A 43 -20.62 -13.69 -11.21
C LEU A 43 -20.34 -12.76 -10.02
N GLY A 44 -21.34 -12.00 -9.58
CA GLY A 44 -21.21 -11.08 -8.46
C GLY A 44 -20.85 -11.81 -7.16
N SER A 45 -21.56 -12.90 -6.86
CA SER A 45 -21.27 -13.74 -5.69
C SER A 45 -19.91 -14.44 -5.79
N HIS A 46 -19.49 -14.85 -6.99
CA HIS A 46 -18.16 -15.40 -7.20
C HIS A 46 -17.05 -14.40 -6.88
N LEU A 47 -17.15 -13.16 -7.37
CA LEU A 47 -16.20 -12.10 -7.06
C LEU A 47 -16.16 -11.82 -5.55
N ALA A 48 -17.33 -11.73 -4.90
CA ALA A 48 -17.45 -11.51 -3.47
C ALA A 48 -16.69 -12.58 -2.66
N ARG A 49 -16.94 -13.87 -2.96
CA ARG A 49 -16.24 -15.00 -2.33
C ARG A 49 -14.73 -14.96 -2.58
N ARG A 50 -14.28 -14.57 -3.78
CA ARG A 50 -12.85 -14.39 -4.09
C ARG A 50 -12.21 -13.28 -3.25
N LEU A 51 -12.89 -12.16 -3.05
CA LEU A 51 -12.40 -11.08 -2.18
C LEU A 51 -12.27 -11.56 -0.72
N VAL A 52 -13.29 -12.25 -0.20
CA VAL A 52 -13.25 -12.85 1.15
C VAL A 52 -12.07 -13.83 1.27
N GLN A 53 -11.88 -14.68 0.26
CA GLN A 53 -10.84 -15.70 0.25
C GLN A 53 -9.43 -15.11 0.32
N ILE A 54 -9.17 -13.97 -0.33
CA ILE A 54 -7.86 -13.30 -0.26
C ILE A 54 -7.69 -12.44 1.00
N GLY A 55 -8.69 -12.40 1.88
CA GLY A 55 -8.62 -11.74 3.18
C GLY A 55 -9.23 -10.33 3.23
N VAL A 56 -9.89 -9.87 2.16
CA VAL A 56 -10.68 -8.64 2.18
C VAL A 56 -11.92 -8.86 3.05
N ARG A 57 -12.17 -7.93 3.97
CA ARG A 57 -13.41 -7.87 4.75
C ARG A 57 -14.21 -6.61 4.48
N ASP A 58 -13.57 -5.57 3.98
CA ASP A 58 -14.21 -4.29 3.69
C ASP A 58 -13.89 -3.89 2.26
N VAL A 59 -14.92 -3.55 1.49
CA VAL A 59 -14.81 -3.05 0.12
C VAL A 59 -15.25 -1.60 0.11
N PHE A 60 -14.37 -0.70 -0.35
CA PHE A 60 -14.64 0.73 -0.40
C PHE A 60 -15.33 1.09 -1.71
N SER A 61 -16.54 1.64 -1.66
CA SER A 61 -17.36 1.81 -2.86
C SER A 61 -17.93 3.19 -3.06
N VAL A 62 -18.19 3.52 -4.33
CA VAL A 62 -19.04 4.63 -4.74
C VAL A 62 -20.08 4.09 -5.72
N PRO A 63 -21.38 4.19 -5.39
CA PRO A 63 -22.43 3.63 -6.24
C PRO A 63 -22.61 4.44 -7.52
N GLY A 64 -22.84 3.75 -8.62
CA GLY A 64 -23.29 4.31 -9.88
C GLY A 64 -24.01 3.24 -10.70
N ASP A 65 -24.85 3.65 -11.63
CA ASP A 65 -25.76 2.74 -12.36
C ASP A 65 -25.07 1.55 -13.05
N PHE A 66 -23.82 1.70 -13.49
CA PHE A 66 -23.02 0.60 -14.05
C PHE A 66 -22.53 -0.44 -13.03
N ASN A 67 -22.58 -0.18 -11.72
CA ASN A 67 -22.10 -1.09 -10.68
C ASN A 67 -23.16 -1.52 -9.64
N LEU A 68 -24.39 -1.01 -9.68
CA LEU A 68 -25.41 -1.29 -8.65
C LEU A 68 -25.69 -2.78 -8.46
N THR A 69 -25.95 -3.51 -9.56
CA THR A 69 -26.19 -4.97 -9.50
C THR A 69 -25.00 -5.70 -8.89
N LEU A 70 -23.77 -5.25 -9.16
CA LEU A 70 -22.58 -5.84 -8.56
C LEU A 70 -22.53 -5.56 -7.05
N LEU A 71 -22.83 -4.34 -6.63
CA LEU A 71 -22.87 -3.95 -5.22
C LEU A 71 -23.90 -4.76 -4.44
N ASP A 72 -25.07 -5.06 -5.01
CA ASP A 72 -26.08 -5.91 -4.37
C ASP A 72 -25.50 -7.29 -4.00
N HIS A 73 -24.72 -7.90 -4.90
CA HIS A 73 -24.06 -9.18 -4.63
C HIS A 73 -22.92 -9.07 -3.61
N LEU A 74 -22.16 -7.97 -3.61
CA LEU A 74 -21.11 -7.74 -2.61
C LEU A 74 -21.70 -7.54 -1.21
N ILE A 75 -22.84 -6.83 -1.11
CA ILE A 75 -23.57 -6.60 0.15
C ILE A 75 -24.19 -7.91 0.66
N ALA A 76 -24.67 -8.77 -0.25
CA ALA A 76 -25.25 -10.05 0.11
C ALA A 76 -24.24 -11.08 0.65
N GLU A 77 -22.93 -10.87 0.42
CA GLU A 77 -21.87 -11.77 0.90
C GLU A 77 -21.54 -11.48 2.37
N PRO A 78 -21.86 -12.38 3.32
CA PRO A 78 -21.71 -12.11 4.75
C PRO A 78 -20.25 -11.88 5.21
N GLY A 79 -19.29 -12.32 4.40
CA GLY A 79 -17.86 -12.13 4.67
C GLY A 79 -17.32 -10.74 4.34
N LEU A 80 -18.12 -9.88 3.70
CA LEU A 80 -17.76 -8.54 3.26
C LEU A 80 -18.68 -7.47 3.87
N ASN A 81 -18.09 -6.32 4.17
CA ASN A 81 -18.80 -5.09 4.46
C ASN A 81 -18.60 -4.13 3.29
N ASN A 82 -19.69 -3.51 2.83
CA ASN A 82 -19.62 -2.45 1.85
C ASN A 82 -19.47 -1.09 2.55
N ILE A 83 -18.32 -0.44 2.38
CA ILE A 83 -18.01 0.86 2.98
C ILE A 83 -18.16 1.94 1.92
N GLY A 84 -19.30 2.64 1.90
CA GLY A 84 -19.52 3.72 0.95
C GLY A 84 -18.67 4.97 1.27
N CYS A 85 -17.89 5.46 0.31
CA CYS A 85 -17.07 6.66 0.46
C CYS A 85 -17.73 7.89 -0.19
N CYS A 86 -17.22 9.08 0.10
CA CYS A 86 -17.80 10.31 -0.46
C CYS A 86 -17.48 10.53 -1.94
N ASN A 87 -16.31 10.06 -2.39
CA ASN A 87 -15.90 10.07 -3.79
C ASN A 87 -14.90 8.95 -4.07
N GLU A 88 -14.58 8.74 -5.35
CA GLU A 88 -13.80 7.62 -5.82
C GLU A 88 -12.31 7.73 -5.49
N LEU A 89 -11.76 8.95 -5.47
CA LEU A 89 -10.38 9.20 -5.02
C LEU A 89 -10.19 8.72 -3.58
N ASN A 90 -11.11 9.13 -2.69
CA ASN A 90 -11.08 8.75 -1.28
C ASN A 90 -11.32 7.25 -1.10
N ALA A 91 -12.21 6.63 -1.87
CA ALA A 91 -12.40 5.18 -1.86
C ALA A 91 -11.11 4.42 -2.22
N GLY A 92 -10.36 4.93 -3.21
CA GLY A 92 -9.05 4.39 -3.57
C GLY A 92 -8.01 4.56 -2.46
N TYR A 93 -7.96 5.72 -1.81
CA TYR A 93 -7.06 5.93 -0.66
C TYR A 93 -7.43 5.11 0.57
N ALA A 94 -8.72 4.85 0.79
CA ALA A 94 -9.16 3.92 1.83
C ALA A 94 -8.75 2.48 1.50
N ALA A 95 -8.87 2.04 0.25
CA ALA A 95 -8.35 0.75 -0.17
C ALA A 95 -6.81 0.65 -0.02
N ASP A 96 -6.07 1.72 -0.32
CA ASP A 96 -4.62 1.83 -0.08
C ASP A 96 -4.28 1.67 1.42
N GLY A 97 -4.93 2.45 2.30
CA GLY A 97 -4.78 2.38 3.75
C GLY A 97 -5.08 0.99 4.32
N TYR A 98 -6.15 0.38 3.84
CA TYR A 98 -6.55 -0.97 4.22
C TYR A 98 -5.52 -2.03 3.78
N ALA A 99 -5.01 -1.91 2.55
CA ALA A 99 -4.01 -2.82 1.99
C ALA A 99 -2.68 -2.80 2.76
N ARG A 100 -2.28 -1.65 3.34
CA ARG A 100 -1.06 -1.52 4.15
C ARG A 100 -1.06 -2.42 5.38
N SER A 101 -2.23 -2.59 5.99
CA SER A 101 -2.43 -3.42 7.19
C SER A 101 -2.78 -4.87 6.85
N ARG A 102 -3.77 -5.08 5.97
CA ARG A 102 -4.32 -6.41 5.66
C ARG A 102 -3.51 -7.15 4.59
N GLY A 103 -2.65 -6.44 3.88
CA GLY A 103 -1.88 -6.98 2.76
C GLY A 103 -2.64 -7.03 1.43
N VAL A 104 -3.92 -6.63 1.39
CA VAL A 104 -4.73 -6.43 0.17
C VAL A 104 -5.90 -5.50 0.47
N GLY A 105 -6.25 -4.64 -0.49
CA GLY A 105 -7.43 -3.77 -0.44
C GLY A 105 -8.29 -3.94 -1.68
N ALA A 106 -9.56 -3.53 -1.61
CA ALA A 106 -10.48 -3.57 -2.74
C ALA A 106 -11.36 -2.32 -2.78
N CYS A 107 -11.62 -1.82 -3.97
CA CYS A 107 -12.52 -0.69 -4.21
C CYS A 107 -13.42 -0.94 -5.43
N VAL A 108 -14.62 -0.38 -5.41
CA VAL A 108 -15.63 -0.55 -6.46
C VAL A 108 -16.22 0.81 -6.85
N VAL A 109 -16.07 1.19 -8.12
CA VAL A 109 -16.56 2.48 -8.64
C VAL A 109 -17.31 2.31 -9.96
N THR A 110 -17.96 3.38 -10.44
CA THR A 110 -18.69 3.37 -11.71
C THR A 110 -17.78 3.71 -12.89
N PHE A 111 -18.26 3.42 -14.10
CA PHE A 111 -17.51 3.57 -15.35
C PHE A 111 -17.07 5.01 -15.62
N THR A 112 -15.83 5.17 -16.06
CA THR A 112 -15.16 6.38 -16.55
C THR A 112 -15.14 7.56 -15.58
N VAL A 113 -16.28 8.12 -15.19
CA VAL A 113 -16.30 9.24 -14.23
C VAL A 113 -15.73 8.82 -12.88
N GLY A 114 -16.04 7.59 -12.45
CA GLY A 114 -15.47 7.04 -11.23
C GLY A 114 -14.05 6.51 -11.44
N GLY A 115 -13.82 5.75 -12.52
CA GLY A 115 -12.50 5.20 -12.83
C GLY A 115 -11.41 6.26 -13.05
N LEU A 116 -11.72 7.36 -13.73
CA LEU A 116 -10.75 8.45 -13.94
C LEU A 116 -10.48 9.26 -12.66
N SER A 117 -11.37 9.25 -11.67
CA SER A 117 -11.15 9.85 -10.36
C SER A 117 -10.28 8.96 -9.47
N ILE A 118 -10.58 7.65 -9.41
CA ILE A 118 -9.84 6.70 -8.58
C ILE A 118 -8.43 6.40 -9.09
N ILE A 119 -8.16 6.60 -10.38
CA ILE A 119 -6.87 6.24 -11.00
C ILE A 119 -5.66 6.88 -10.28
N ASN A 120 -5.83 8.08 -9.71
CA ASN A 120 -4.79 8.76 -8.94
C ASN A 120 -4.41 7.93 -7.68
N ALA A 121 -5.39 7.42 -6.94
CA ALA A 121 -5.13 6.54 -5.81
C ALA A 121 -4.54 5.18 -6.24
N ILE A 122 -4.95 4.65 -7.39
CA ILE A 122 -4.41 3.39 -7.93
C ILE A 122 -2.94 3.55 -8.36
N ALA A 123 -2.57 4.68 -8.96
CA ALA A 123 -1.18 5.01 -9.23
C ALA A 123 -0.35 5.15 -7.94
N GLY A 124 -0.94 5.67 -6.87
CA GLY A 124 -0.37 5.65 -5.52
C GLY A 124 -0.11 4.23 -5.00
N ALA A 125 -1.13 3.37 -5.03
CA ALA A 125 -0.99 1.96 -4.64
C ALA A 125 0.08 1.23 -5.47
N TYR A 126 0.18 1.52 -6.76
CA TYR A 126 1.24 0.99 -7.62
C TYR A 126 2.62 1.46 -7.15
N SER A 127 2.78 2.75 -6.88
CA SER A 127 4.04 3.35 -6.42
C SER A 127 4.50 2.77 -5.07
N GLU A 128 3.56 2.46 -4.18
CA GLU A 128 3.80 1.96 -2.83
C GLU A 128 3.86 0.42 -2.72
N ASN A 129 3.72 -0.27 -3.86
CA ASN A 129 3.71 -1.74 -3.96
C ASN A 129 2.61 -2.38 -3.11
N LEU A 130 1.39 -1.88 -3.25
CA LEU A 130 0.20 -2.38 -2.58
C LEU A 130 -0.70 -3.13 -3.57
N PRO A 131 -1.13 -4.35 -3.25
CA PRO A 131 -2.14 -5.05 -4.05
C PRO A 131 -3.53 -4.48 -3.74
N VAL A 132 -4.02 -3.64 -4.64
CA VAL A 132 -5.38 -3.10 -4.60
C VAL A 132 -6.18 -3.65 -5.79
N ILE A 133 -7.30 -4.31 -5.50
CA ILE A 133 -8.23 -4.81 -6.52
C ILE A 133 -9.20 -3.67 -6.87
N CYS A 134 -8.93 -2.96 -7.96
CA CYS A 134 -9.78 -1.88 -8.44
C CYS A 134 -10.84 -2.44 -9.39
N ILE A 135 -12.10 -2.43 -8.94
CA ILE A 135 -13.24 -2.94 -9.70
C ILE A 135 -14.04 -1.75 -10.22
N VAL A 136 -14.39 -1.79 -11.51
CA VAL A 136 -15.17 -0.75 -12.15
C VAL A 136 -16.39 -1.38 -12.83
N GLY A 137 -17.57 -0.83 -12.56
CA GLY A 137 -18.77 -1.19 -13.34
C GLY A 137 -18.57 -0.78 -14.80
N GLY A 138 -18.86 -1.67 -15.74
CA GLY A 138 -18.65 -1.46 -17.17
C GLY A 138 -19.95 -1.36 -17.97
N PRO A 139 -19.88 -0.89 -19.23
CA PRO A 139 -21.03 -0.86 -20.13
C PRO A 139 -21.72 -2.21 -20.30
N ASN A 140 -22.99 -2.17 -20.70
CA ASN A 140 -23.73 -3.37 -21.04
C ASN A 140 -23.04 -4.12 -22.19
N THR A 141 -22.98 -5.44 -22.11
CA THR A 141 -22.31 -6.27 -23.14
C THR A 141 -22.86 -6.06 -24.54
N ASN A 142 -24.14 -5.66 -24.67
CA ASN A 142 -24.80 -5.42 -25.96
C ASN A 142 -24.37 -4.12 -26.67
N ASP A 143 -23.68 -3.21 -25.98
CA ASP A 143 -23.27 -1.95 -26.57
C ASP A 143 -21.88 -2.03 -27.22
N PHE A 144 -21.04 -3.01 -26.82
CA PHE A 144 -19.75 -3.24 -27.45
C PHE A 144 -19.90 -3.60 -28.93
N GLY A 145 -19.06 -3.00 -29.79
CA GLY A 145 -19.12 -3.21 -31.24
C GLY A 145 -20.27 -2.48 -31.94
N THR A 146 -21.05 -1.68 -31.22
CA THR A 146 -22.08 -0.79 -31.78
C THR A 146 -21.55 0.65 -31.90
N ASN A 147 -22.26 1.50 -32.65
CA ASN A 147 -21.99 2.95 -32.71
C ASN A 147 -22.74 3.74 -31.62
N ARG A 148 -23.21 3.07 -30.56
CA ARG A 148 -23.94 3.74 -29.48
C ARG A 148 -22.98 4.55 -28.62
N ILE A 149 -23.43 5.72 -28.24
CA ILE A 149 -22.75 6.62 -27.30
C ILE A 149 -23.47 6.49 -25.98
N LEU A 150 -22.73 6.25 -24.91
CA LEU A 150 -23.28 6.07 -23.56
C LEU A 150 -23.00 7.29 -22.69
N HIS A 151 -23.87 7.53 -21.71
CA HIS A 151 -23.57 8.44 -20.62
C HIS A 151 -22.34 7.94 -19.83
N HIS A 152 -21.68 8.84 -19.12
CA HIS A 152 -20.36 8.59 -18.53
C HIS A 152 -19.28 8.19 -19.55
N THR A 153 -19.37 8.63 -20.82
CA THR A 153 -18.26 8.56 -21.79
C THR A 153 -17.96 9.95 -22.32
N ILE A 154 -16.85 10.13 -23.04
CA ILE A 154 -16.53 11.42 -23.68
C ILE A 154 -17.36 11.70 -24.95
N GLY A 155 -18.42 10.93 -25.20
CA GLY A 155 -19.28 11.12 -26.38
C GLY A 155 -18.81 10.35 -27.63
N LEU A 156 -17.97 9.33 -27.47
CA LEU A 156 -17.49 8.47 -28.56
C LEU A 156 -17.89 7.01 -28.32
N PRO A 157 -18.16 6.22 -29.38
CA PRO A 157 -18.42 4.78 -29.28
C PRO A 157 -17.12 3.97 -29.07
N ASP A 158 -16.26 4.41 -28.15
CA ASP A 158 -15.02 3.73 -27.74
C ASP A 158 -14.98 3.60 -26.22
N PHE A 159 -15.31 2.40 -25.73
CA PHE A 159 -15.31 2.09 -24.29
C PHE A 159 -13.95 1.63 -23.76
N SER A 160 -12.90 1.61 -24.59
CA SER A 160 -11.56 1.21 -24.14
C SER A 160 -10.71 2.38 -23.62
N GLN A 161 -11.26 3.60 -23.59
CA GLN A 161 -10.56 4.81 -23.13
C GLN A 161 -10.07 4.70 -21.69
N GLU A 162 -10.98 4.35 -20.76
CA GLU A 162 -10.64 4.17 -19.35
C GLU A 162 -9.56 3.09 -19.20
N LEU A 163 -9.75 1.93 -19.85
CA LEU A 163 -8.77 0.84 -19.81
C LEU A 163 -7.36 1.31 -20.19
N ARG A 164 -7.23 2.11 -21.26
CA ARG A 164 -5.92 2.66 -21.70
C ARG A 164 -5.26 3.52 -20.64
N CYS A 165 -6.02 4.26 -19.83
CA CYS A 165 -5.48 5.03 -18.72
C CYS A 165 -4.92 4.11 -17.62
N PHE A 166 -5.61 3.01 -17.30
CA PHE A 166 -5.20 2.10 -16.24
C PHE A 166 -3.99 1.21 -16.60
N GLN A 167 -3.73 0.98 -17.89
CA GLN A 167 -2.63 0.11 -18.37
C GLN A 167 -1.26 0.48 -17.82
N THR A 168 -0.99 1.76 -17.57
CA THR A 168 0.33 2.23 -17.11
C THR A 168 0.48 2.23 -15.59
N VAL A 169 -0.61 2.07 -14.84
CA VAL A 169 -0.67 2.18 -13.37
C VAL A 169 -1.21 0.93 -12.70
N THR A 170 -1.37 -0.18 -13.43
CA THR A 170 -1.78 -1.47 -12.89
C THR A 170 -0.95 -2.61 -13.51
N CYS A 171 -0.77 -3.71 -12.77
CA CYS A 171 0.03 -4.84 -13.24
C CYS A 171 -0.74 -5.82 -14.14
N PHE A 172 -2.08 -5.75 -14.12
CA PHE A 172 -2.97 -6.54 -14.96
C PHE A 172 -4.31 -5.82 -15.10
N GLN A 173 -4.96 -6.00 -16.25
CA GLN A 173 -6.27 -5.44 -16.55
C GLN A 173 -7.19 -6.55 -17.09
N ALA A 174 -8.38 -6.67 -16.53
CA ALA A 174 -9.44 -7.57 -16.99
C ALA A 174 -10.64 -6.74 -17.46
N VAL A 175 -11.25 -7.13 -18.59
CA VAL A 175 -12.51 -6.56 -19.09
C VAL A 175 -13.49 -7.71 -19.25
N VAL A 176 -14.33 -7.88 -18.23
CA VAL A 176 -15.31 -8.95 -18.13
C VAL A 176 -16.59 -8.52 -18.84
N ASN A 177 -16.66 -8.83 -20.13
CA ASN A 177 -17.82 -8.61 -21.00
C ASN A 177 -18.39 -9.92 -21.58
N ASN A 178 -17.85 -11.07 -21.18
CA ASN A 178 -18.33 -12.40 -21.50
C ASN A 178 -18.39 -13.24 -20.21
N ILE A 179 -19.50 -13.94 -19.98
CA ILE A 179 -19.71 -14.72 -18.75
C ILE A 179 -18.87 -16.02 -18.73
N GLU A 180 -18.58 -16.58 -19.91
CA GLU A 180 -17.90 -17.88 -20.05
C GLU A 180 -16.46 -17.85 -19.50
N ASP A 181 -15.73 -16.76 -19.73
CA ASP A 181 -14.33 -16.59 -19.32
C ASP A 181 -14.15 -15.68 -18.08
N ALA A 182 -15.25 -15.13 -17.54
CA ALA A 182 -15.22 -14.15 -16.45
C ALA A 182 -14.43 -14.63 -15.23
N HIS A 183 -14.60 -15.89 -14.83
CA HIS A 183 -13.91 -16.50 -13.70
C HIS A 183 -12.38 -16.51 -13.89
N GLU A 184 -11.90 -16.88 -15.08
CA GLU A 184 -10.47 -16.93 -15.39
C GLU A 184 -9.87 -15.52 -15.38
N GLN A 185 -10.57 -14.54 -15.96
CA GLN A 185 -10.11 -13.15 -15.98
C GLN A 185 -9.98 -12.57 -14.56
N ILE A 186 -10.99 -12.79 -13.71
CA ILE A 186 -10.99 -12.32 -12.31
C ILE A 186 -9.87 -13.00 -11.52
N ASP A 187 -9.76 -14.33 -11.62
CA ASP A 187 -8.77 -15.11 -10.88
C ASP A 187 -7.34 -14.72 -11.29
N LYS A 188 -7.12 -14.50 -12.59
CA LYS A 188 -5.83 -14.05 -13.11
C LYS A 188 -5.49 -12.64 -12.65
N ALA A 189 -6.45 -11.73 -12.62
CA ALA A 189 -6.24 -10.38 -12.09
C ALA A 189 -5.86 -10.43 -10.60
N ILE A 190 -6.67 -11.09 -9.78
CA ILE A 190 -6.43 -11.17 -8.33
C ILE A 190 -5.09 -11.87 -8.02
N SER A 191 -4.82 -13.01 -8.65
CA SER A 191 -3.56 -13.73 -8.43
C SER A 191 -2.33 -12.92 -8.86
N THR A 192 -2.42 -12.16 -9.96
CA THR A 192 -1.34 -11.28 -10.41
C THR A 192 -1.12 -10.13 -9.43
N ALA A 193 -2.19 -9.51 -8.93
CA ALA A 193 -2.12 -8.44 -7.93
C ALA A 193 -1.33 -8.89 -6.68
N LEU A 194 -1.71 -10.04 -6.13
CA LEU A 194 -1.08 -10.63 -4.94
C LEU A 194 0.37 -11.03 -5.20
N LYS A 195 0.65 -11.63 -6.36
CA LYS A 195 1.99 -12.11 -6.73
C LYS A 195 2.98 -10.97 -6.93
N GLU A 196 2.55 -9.88 -7.56
CA GLU A 196 3.43 -8.73 -7.84
C GLU A 196 3.37 -7.66 -6.74
N SER A 197 2.42 -7.76 -5.80
CA SER A 197 2.12 -6.71 -4.82
C SER A 197 1.87 -5.37 -5.51
N LYS A 198 0.95 -5.39 -6.48
CA LYS A 198 0.60 -4.25 -7.34
C LYS A 198 -0.91 -4.21 -7.59
N PRO A 199 -1.49 -3.05 -7.88
CA PRO A 199 -2.92 -2.97 -8.16
C PRO A 199 -3.28 -3.58 -9.52
N VAL A 200 -4.54 -3.96 -9.64
CA VAL A 200 -5.16 -4.47 -10.88
C VAL A 200 -6.46 -3.75 -11.16
N TYR A 201 -6.83 -3.69 -12.43
CA TYR A 201 -8.10 -3.15 -12.90
C TYR A 201 -9.00 -4.28 -13.38
N ILE A 202 -10.26 -4.31 -12.94
CA ILE A 202 -11.27 -5.26 -13.36
C ILE A 202 -12.53 -4.48 -13.75
N SER A 203 -12.82 -4.39 -15.05
CA SER A 203 -14.09 -3.87 -15.54
C SER A 203 -15.10 -5.01 -15.63
N ILE A 204 -16.31 -4.84 -15.10
CA ILE A 204 -17.39 -5.85 -15.17
C ILE A 204 -18.63 -5.22 -15.78
N SER A 205 -19.06 -5.71 -16.96
CA SER A 205 -20.27 -5.24 -17.62
C SER A 205 -21.51 -5.35 -16.72
N CYS A 206 -22.27 -4.25 -16.60
CA CYS A 206 -23.34 -4.08 -15.61
C CYS A 206 -24.47 -5.12 -15.66
N ASN A 207 -24.66 -5.79 -16.80
CA ASN A 207 -25.70 -6.81 -17.00
C ASN A 207 -25.24 -8.25 -16.71
N LEU A 208 -23.98 -8.47 -16.32
CA LEU A 208 -23.43 -9.80 -16.03
C LEU A 208 -23.52 -10.25 -14.56
N PRO A 209 -23.41 -9.38 -13.52
CA PRO A 209 -23.26 -9.83 -12.12
C PRO A 209 -24.32 -10.81 -11.63
N ALA A 210 -25.56 -10.69 -12.11
CA ALA A 210 -26.70 -11.51 -11.70
C ALA A 210 -26.94 -12.76 -12.56
N ILE A 211 -26.18 -12.97 -13.64
CA ILE A 211 -26.36 -14.13 -14.52
C ILE A 211 -25.81 -15.38 -13.83
N PRO A 212 -26.63 -16.43 -13.59
CA PRO A 212 -26.14 -17.69 -13.05
C PRO A 212 -25.29 -18.44 -14.08
N HIS A 213 -24.21 -19.08 -13.63
CA HIS A 213 -23.35 -19.88 -14.50
C HIS A 213 -22.78 -21.11 -13.76
N PRO A 214 -22.64 -22.27 -14.43
CA PRO A 214 -22.14 -23.49 -13.78
C PRO A 214 -20.76 -23.34 -13.12
N THR A 215 -19.87 -22.51 -13.68
CA THR A 215 -18.51 -22.29 -13.12
C THR A 215 -18.53 -21.62 -11.75
N PHE A 216 -19.61 -20.93 -11.39
CA PHE A 216 -19.77 -20.26 -10.09
C PHE A 216 -20.53 -21.10 -9.06
N SER A 217 -20.98 -22.30 -9.43
CA SER A 217 -21.81 -23.18 -8.57
C SER A 217 -21.01 -23.87 -7.46
N ARG A 218 -19.68 -23.85 -7.54
CA ARG A 218 -18.79 -24.42 -6.53
C ARG A 218 -18.03 -23.31 -5.83
N GLU A 219 -17.66 -23.58 -4.58
CA GLU A 219 -16.69 -22.72 -3.89
C GLU A 219 -15.42 -22.59 -4.73
N PRO A 220 -14.89 -21.36 -4.89
CA PRO A 220 -13.72 -21.16 -5.72
C PRO A 220 -12.52 -21.92 -5.16
N ILE A 221 -11.82 -22.69 -6.00
CA ILE A 221 -10.61 -23.42 -5.59
C ILE A 221 -9.62 -22.41 -5.00
N PRO A 222 -9.15 -22.59 -3.75
CA PRO A 222 -8.22 -21.66 -3.11
C PRO A 222 -7.04 -21.30 -4.01
N PHE A 223 -6.67 -20.01 -4.04
CA PHE A 223 -5.51 -19.57 -4.79
C PHE A 223 -4.26 -20.33 -4.34
N ALA A 224 -3.76 -21.21 -5.19
CA ALA A 224 -2.45 -21.82 -5.04
C ALA A 224 -1.41 -20.92 -5.68
N LEU A 225 -1.00 -19.86 -4.97
CA LEU A 225 0.16 -19.08 -5.38
C LEU A 225 1.40 -19.95 -5.19
N SER A 226 1.91 -20.54 -6.28
CA SER A 226 3.16 -21.30 -6.25
C SER A 226 4.24 -20.47 -5.57
N PRO A 227 4.84 -20.94 -4.45
CA PRO A 227 5.84 -20.17 -3.75
C PRO A 227 7.00 -19.94 -4.72
N ARG A 228 7.43 -18.67 -4.84
CA ARG A 228 8.69 -18.39 -5.50
C ARG A 228 9.78 -19.10 -4.69
N VAL A 229 10.73 -19.72 -5.38
CA VAL A 229 11.86 -20.40 -4.74
C VAL A 229 13.15 -19.81 -5.28
N SER A 230 14.12 -19.59 -4.40
CA SER A 230 15.45 -19.17 -4.82
C SER A 230 16.13 -20.26 -5.64
N ASN A 231 16.86 -19.86 -6.68
CA ASN A 231 17.79 -20.74 -7.36
C ASN A 231 18.90 -21.14 -6.37
N LYS A 232 19.03 -22.44 -6.04
CA LYS A 232 19.96 -22.91 -5.00
C LYS A 232 21.42 -22.57 -5.30
N MET A 233 21.85 -22.67 -6.57
CA MET A 233 23.22 -22.33 -6.97
C MET A 233 23.48 -20.83 -6.91
N GLY A 234 22.53 -20.03 -7.43
CA GLY A 234 22.57 -18.57 -7.39
C GLY A 234 22.58 -18.03 -5.95
N LEU A 235 21.74 -18.59 -5.07
CA LEU A 235 21.71 -18.25 -3.65
C LEU A 235 23.05 -18.53 -2.98
N LYS A 236 23.61 -19.73 -3.19
CA LYS A 236 24.91 -20.10 -2.63
C LYS A 236 26.02 -19.15 -3.09
N ALA A 237 26.08 -18.87 -4.40
CA ALA A 237 27.07 -17.97 -4.97
C ALA A 237 26.92 -16.52 -4.47
N ALA A 238 25.69 -16.01 -4.38
CA ALA A 238 25.40 -14.67 -3.87
C ALA A 238 25.81 -14.53 -2.40
N VAL A 239 25.52 -15.53 -1.58
CA VAL A 239 25.87 -15.56 -0.14
C VAL A 239 27.38 -15.65 0.03
N GLU A 240 28.08 -16.52 -0.71
CA GLU A 240 29.53 -16.66 -0.63
C GLU A 240 30.24 -15.37 -1.05
N ALA A 241 29.83 -14.76 -2.16
CA ALA A 241 30.41 -13.51 -2.64
C ALA A 241 30.14 -12.35 -1.66
N THR A 242 28.91 -12.25 -1.12
CA THR A 242 28.55 -11.19 -0.17
C THR A 242 29.26 -11.36 1.17
N ALA A 243 29.33 -12.59 1.70
CA ALA A 243 30.05 -12.88 2.93
C ALA A 243 31.55 -12.58 2.77
N ALA A 244 32.16 -12.94 1.63
CA ALA A 244 33.55 -12.61 1.35
C ALA A 244 33.81 -11.09 1.30
N PHE A 245 32.84 -10.32 0.82
CA PHE A 245 32.91 -8.86 0.80
C PHE A 245 32.75 -8.25 2.20
N LEU A 246 31.66 -8.57 2.91
CA LEU A 246 31.35 -8.00 4.23
C LEU A 246 32.32 -8.48 5.33
N ASN A 247 32.82 -9.71 5.25
CA ASN A 247 33.81 -10.22 6.21
C ASN A 247 35.18 -9.53 6.07
N LYS A 248 35.46 -8.79 4.99
CA LYS A 248 36.66 -7.93 4.88
C LYS A 248 36.45 -6.51 5.42
N ALA A 249 35.21 -6.03 5.49
CA ALA A 249 34.88 -4.68 5.95
C ALA A 249 35.17 -4.49 7.45
N VAL A 250 35.68 -3.34 7.85
CA VAL A 250 35.97 -3.02 9.26
C VAL A 250 34.73 -2.47 9.97
N LYS A 251 33.92 -1.64 9.30
CA LYS A 251 32.76 -0.94 9.87
C LYS A 251 31.51 -1.09 8.99
N PRO A 252 31.04 -2.31 8.73
CA PRO A 252 29.87 -2.54 7.90
C PRO A 252 28.57 -2.05 8.57
N VAL A 253 27.61 -1.62 7.76
CA VAL A 253 26.27 -1.17 8.19
C VAL A 253 25.16 -1.86 7.39
N MET A 254 23.97 -1.92 7.97
CA MET A 254 22.76 -2.42 7.33
C MET A 254 21.68 -1.36 7.31
N VAL A 255 21.01 -1.17 6.16
CA VAL A 255 19.92 -0.21 6.01
C VAL A 255 18.71 -0.89 5.38
N GLY A 256 17.60 -0.95 6.12
CA GLY A 256 16.33 -1.48 5.66
C GLY A 256 15.58 -0.48 4.77
N GLY A 257 15.10 -0.92 3.62
CA GLY A 257 14.31 -0.13 2.68
C GLY A 257 12.86 -0.62 2.58
N PRO A 258 11.98 0.14 1.89
CA PRO A 258 10.54 -0.14 1.88
C PRO A 258 10.18 -1.50 1.25
N LYS A 259 11.04 -2.07 0.40
CA LYS A 259 10.78 -3.37 -0.24
C LYS A 259 10.97 -4.57 0.69
N LEU A 260 11.40 -4.37 1.95
CA LEU A 260 11.34 -5.39 3.00
C LEU A 260 9.90 -5.92 3.19
N ARG A 261 8.91 -5.02 3.13
CA ARG A 261 7.48 -5.36 3.23
C ARG A 261 7.05 -6.33 2.13
N VAL A 262 7.32 -5.96 0.88
CA VAL A 262 6.99 -6.75 -0.32
C VAL A 262 7.65 -8.12 -0.28
N ALA A 263 8.91 -8.19 0.17
CA ALA A 263 9.66 -9.42 0.27
C ALA A 263 9.33 -10.28 1.51
N LYS A 264 8.46 -9.78 2.42
CA LYS A 264 8.13 -10.42 3.71
C LYS A 264 9.38 -10.87 4.47
N SER A 265 10.40 -10.00 4.50
CA SER A 265 11.75 -10.33 4.96
C SER A 265 12.21 -9.56 6.20
N CYS A 266 11.30 -8.82 6.86
CA CYS A 266 11.62 -8.03 8.07
C CYS A 266 12.27 -8.87 9.18
N GLU A 267 11.68 -10.01 9.53
CA GLU A 267 12.22 -10.95 10.53
C GLU A 267 13.62 -11.42 10.15
N ALA A 268 13.79 -11.94 8.93
CA ALA A 268 15.09 -12.44 8.45
C ALA A 268 16.16 -11.33 8.38
N PHE A 269 15.75 -10.09 8.13
CA PHE A 269 16.65 -8.93 8.15
C PHE A 269 17.12 -8.60 9.57
N VAL A 270 16.25 -8.71 10.57
CA VAL A 270 16.62 -8.55 11.99
C VAL A 270 17.49 -9.71 12.46
N GLU A 271 17.17 -10.96 12.12
CA GLU A 271 18.01 -12.12 12.43
C GLU A 271 19.44 -11.96 11.86
N LEU A 272 19.56 -11.37 10.66
CA LEU A 272 20.85 -11.03 10.07
C LEU A 272 21.58 -9.93 10.85
N ALA A 273 20.85 -8.91 11.34
CA ALA A 273 21.42 -7.86 12.18
C ALA A 273 21.91 -8.42 13.53
N ASP A 274 21.16 -9.33 14.16
CA ASP A 274 21.55 -10.01 15.40
C ASP A 274 22.82 -10.84 15.22
N ALA A 275 22.88 -11.65 14.16
CA ALA A 275 24.02 -12.52 13.86
C ALA A 275 25.29 -11.71 13.52
N SER A 276 25.14 -10.63 12.75
CA SER A 276 26.25 -9.80 12.29
C SER A 276 26.71 -8.76 13.30
N GLY A 277 25.84 -8.27 14.19
CA GLY A 277 26.11 -7.17 15.11
C GLY A 277 26.31 -5.81 14.42
N TYR A 278 25.91 -5.68 13.16
CA TYR A 278 26.11 -4.45 12.38
C TYR A 278 25.19 -3.33 12.87
N ALA A 279 25.62 -2.08 12.70
CA ALA A 279 24.73 -0.94 12.92
C ALA A 279 23.55 -1.02 11.94
N LEU A 280 22.34 -0.85 12.46
CA LEU A 280 21.09 -1.08 11.78
C LEU A 280 20.31 0.23 11.63
N ALA A 281 20.04 0.65 10.40
CA ALA A 281 19.22 1.81 10.11
C ALA A 281 18.06 1.43 9.18
N VAL A 282 17.13 2.35 8.97
CA VAL A 282 16.06 2.23 7.97
C VAL A 282 15.98 3.48 7.10
N MET A 283 15.60 3.34 5.84
CA MET A 283 15.16 4.46 5.00
C MET A 283 13.83 5.02 5.53
N PRO A 284 13.47 6.29 5.24
CA PRO A 284 12.25 6.91 5.76
C PRO A 284 10.99 6.06 5.56
N SER A 285 10.74 5.59 4.33
CA SER A 285 9.58 4.74 3.99
C SER A 285 9.62 3.32 4.57
N ALA A 286 10.68 2.97 5.31
CA ALA A 286 10.83 1.67 5.97
C ALA A 286 10.67 1.77 7.50
N LYS A 287 10.34 2.95 8.04
CA LYS A 287 10.04 3.13 9.46
C LYS A 287 8.91 2.18 9.88
N GLY A 288 9.08 1.54 11.03
CA GLY A 288 8.14 0.55 11.55
C GLY A 288 8.25 -0.85 10.92
N LEU A 289 9.11 -1.08 9.92
CA LEU A 289 9.42 -2.43 9.40
C LEU A 289 10.49 -3.17 10.22
N VAL A 290 11.25 -2.41 11.01
CA VAL A 290 12.32 -2.91 11.88
C VAL A 290 12.05 -2.43 13.31
N PRO A 291 12.20 -3.28 14.34
CA PRO A 291 12.02 -2.90 15.73
C PRO A 291 13.04 -1.82 16.14
N GLU A 292 12.54 -0.63 16.51
CA GLU A 292 13.40 0.51 16.89
C GLU A 292 14.08 0.33 18.26
N HIS A 293 13.67 -0.68 19.04
CA HIS A 293 14.31 -1.08 20.31
C HIS A 293 15.44 -2.10 20.11
N HIS A 294 15.69 -2.54 18.87
CA HIS A 294 16.80 -3.45 18.59
C HIS A 294 18.12 -2.79 19.01
N GLN A 295 18.99 -3.55 19.69
CA GLN A 295 20.21 -3.03 20.32
C GLN A 295 21.07 -2.21 19.35
N HIS A 296 21.24 -2.67 18.11
CA HIS A 296 22.06 -2.00 17.11
C HIS A 296 21.32 -0.97 16.24
N PHE A 297 20.06 -0.64 16.56
CA PHE A 297 19.28 0.33 15.79
C PHE A 297 19.82 1.75 16.01
N ILE A 298 20.22 2.43 14.93
CA ILE A 298 20.81 3.78 14.96
C ILE A 298 19.87 4.84 14.37
N GLY A 299 18.66 4.46 13.96
CA GLY A 299 17.62 5.38 13.49
C GLY A 299 17.36 5.33 11.98
N THR A 300 16.93 6.48 11.45
CA THR A 300 16.57 6.65 10.04
C THR A 300 17.74 7.21 9.24
N TYR A 301 18.16 6.48 8.21
CA TYR A 301 19.07 6.99 7.21
C TYR A 301 18.31 7.75 6.11
N TRP A 302 18.45 9.07 6.13
CA TRP A 302 17.87 9.98 5.13
C TRP A 302 18.83 11.13 4.82
N GLY A 303 20.10 10.78 4.55
CA GLY A 303 21.16 11.76 4.32
C GLY A 303 21.29 12.75 5.49
N ALA A 304 21.37 14.04 5.16
CA ALA A 304 21.52 15.13 6.13
C ALA A 304 20.28 15.33 7.02
N VAL A 305 19.11 14.80 6.64
CA VAL A 305 17.84 15.00 7.35
C VAL A 305 17.34 13.72 8.04
N GLY A 306 18.24 12.75 8.20
CA GLY A 306 17.98 11.53 8.96
C GLY A 306 18.06 11.74 10.47
N THR A 307 18.01 10.63 11.21
CA THR A 307 18.29 10.66 12.65
C THR A 307 19.70 11.17 12.91
N SER A 308 19.87 12.03 13.92
CA SER A 308 21.16 12.59 14.34
C SER A 308 22.25 11.51 14.38
N PHE A 309 23.41 11.78 13.75
CA PHE A 309 24.57 10.89 13.65
C PHE A 309 24.40 9.62 12.78
N CYS A 310 23.18 9.29 12.33
CA CYS A 310 22.94 8.10 11.50
C CYS A 310 23.57 8.26 10.11
N GLY A 311 23.44 9.45 9.49
CA GLY A 311 24.01 9.74 8.17
C GLY A 311 25.53 9.59 8.16
N GLU A 312 26.20 10.17 9.16
CA GLU A 312 27.65 10.16 9.32
C GLU A 312 28.19 8.73 9.49
N ILE A 313 27.47 7.87 10.20
CA ILE A 313 27.86 6.46 10.39
C ILE A 313 27.67 5.66 9.11
N VAL A 314 26.55 5.83 8.41
CA VAL A 314 26.26 5.11 7.17
C VAL A 314 27.21 5.54 6.05
N GLU A 315 27.39 6.84 5.84
CA GLU A 315 28.17 7.37 4.72
C GLU A 315 29.69 7.22 4.92
N SER A 316 30.15 7.25 6.17
CA SER A 316 31.56 6.98 6.46
C SER A 316 31.91 5.49 6.41
N SER A 317 30.92 4.58 6.36
CA SER A 317 31.13 3.13 6.35
C SER A 317 32.01 2.65 5.17
N ASP A 318 32.69 1.53 5.35
CA ASP A 318 33.46 0.86 4.31
C ASP A 318 32.68 -0.24 3.56
N ALA A 319 31.50 -0.62 4.04
CA ALA A 319 30.54 -1.47 3.32
C ALA A 319 29.11 -1.30 3.85
N TYR A 320 28.13 -1.20 2.96
CA TYR A 320 26.71 -1.12 3.33
C TYR A 320 25.90 -2.19 2.64
N LEU A 321 25.01 -2.82 3.40
CA LEU A 321 23.94 -3.66 2.86
C LEU A 321 22.64 -2.88 2.90
N PHE A 322 22.13 -2.52 1.73
CA PHE A 322 20.80 -1.93 1.56
C PHE A 322 19.79 -3.02 1.20
N ALA A 323 18.81 -3.23 2.08
CA ALA A 323 17.77 -4.22 1.93
C ALA A 323 16.50 -3.61 1.33
N GLY A 324 16.31 -3.77 0.02
CA GLY A 324 15.13 -3.28 -0.68
C GLY A 324 15.04 -1.75 -0.80
N PRO A 325 16.13 -1.03 -1.12
CA PRO A 325 16.10 0.42 -1.17
C PRO A 325 15.28 0.94 -2.36
N ILE A 326 14.77 2.16 -2.20
CA ILE A 326 14.29 3.01 -3.28
C ILE A 326 15.06 4.31 -3.15
N PHE A 327 15.99 4.56 -4.07
CA PHE A 327 16.72 5.81 -4.17
C PHE A 327 16.08 6.65 -5.28
N ASN A 328 15.29 7.64 -4.87
CA ASN A 328 14.74 8.69 -5.71
C ASN A 328 15.31 10.04 -5.27
N ASP A 329 14.96 11.10 -5.96
CA ASP A 329 15.28 12.49 -5.60
C ASP A 329 14.95 12.82 -4.14
N TYR A 330 13.80 12.38 -3.61
CA TYR A 330 13.37 12.74 -2.25
C TYR A 330 14.13 11.98 -1.15
N SER A 331 14.24 10.66 -1.28
CA SER A 331 14.95 9.75 -0.34
C SER A 331 16.46 9.94 -0.38
N SER A 332 16.99 10.50 -1.47
CA SER A 332 18.40 10.89 -1.60
C SER A 332 18.68 12.36 -1.28
N VAL A 333 17.66 13.10 -0.83
CA VAL A 333 17.76 14.51 -0.44
C VAL A 333 18.37 15.35 -1.59
N GLY A 334 17.75 15.28 -2.77
CA GLY A 334 18.24 15.94 -3.98
C GLY A 334 19.53 15.30 -4.54
N TYR A 335 19.65 13.97 -4.52
CA TYR A 335 20.84 13.23 -4.98
C TYR A 335 22.13 13.58 -4.24
N SER A 336 22.05 13.98 -2.97
CA SER A 336 23.18 14.46 -2.18
C SER A 336 23.81 13.42 -1.24
N LEU A 337 23.31 12.18 -1.23
CA LEU A 337 23.88 11.08 -0.43
C LEU A 337 25.34 10.78 -0.81
N LEU A 338 26.23 10.66 0.17
CA LEU A 338 27.65 10.39 -0.05
C LEU A 338 27.98 8.89 -0.15
N LEU A 339 27.14 8.15 -0.89
CA LEU A 339 27.31 6.72 -1.12
C LEU A 339 28.18 6.44 -2.37
N LYS A 340 29.09 5.48 -2.22
CA LYS A 340 29.95 4.89 -3.25
C LYS A 340 29.39 3.53 -3.67
N LYS A 341 29.06 3.36 -4.95
CA LYS A 341 28.40 2.15 -5.45
C LYS A 341 29.25 0.89 -5.24
N GLU A 342 30.57 1.04 -5.22
CA GLU A 342 31.56 -0.03 -5.04
C GLU A 342 31.58 -0.58 -3.60
N LYS A 343 30.98 0.13 -2.65
CA LYS A 343 30.82 -0.30 -1.26
C LYS A 343 29.45 -0.90 -0.96
N ALA A 344 28.53 -0.90 -1.94
CA ALA A 344 27.14 -1.25 -1.72
C ALA A 344 26.82 -2.70 -2.06
N ILE A 345 26.10 -3.37 -1.16
CA ILE A 345 25.31 -4.56 -1.47
C ILE A 345 23.86 -4.12 -1.57
N ILE A 346 23.27 -4.22 -2.76
CA ILE A 346 21.85 -3.90 -2.98
C ILE A 346 21.08 -5.20 -3.09
N VAL A 347 20.25 -5.47 -2.08
CA VAL A 347 19.39 -6.66 -2.03
C VAL A 347 17.99 -6.23 -2.45
N HIS A 348 17.54 -6.63 -3.63
CA HIS A 348 16.15 -6.46 -4.07
C HIS A 348 15.32 -7.70 -3.68
N PRO A 349 13.97 -7.68 -3.82
CA PRO A 349 13.12 -8.81 -3.45
C PRO A 349 13.53 -10.16 -4.06
N ASP A 350 14.06 -10.17 -5.29
CA ASP A 350 14.38 -11.36 -6.08
C ASP A 350 15.78 -11.36 -6.72
N ARG A 351 16.64 -10.39 -6.37
CA ARG A 351 18.01 -10.29 -6.89
C ARG A 351 18.96 -9.61 -5.91
N VAL A 352 20.24 -9.92 -6.00
CA VAL A 352 21.32 -9.32 -5.20
C VAL A 352 22.39 -8.73 -6.11
N VAL A 353 22.80 -7.49 -5.86
CA VAL A 353 23.89 -6.80 -6.58
C VAL A 353 25.01 -6.48 -5.59
N ILE A 354 26.24 -6.85 -5.92
CA ILE A 354 27.41 -6.70 -5.05
C ILE A 354 28.38 -5.69 -5.65
N ALA A 355 28.69 -4.60 -4.93
CA ALA A 355 29.74 -3.63 -5.25
C ALA A 355 29.66 -3.08 -6.69
N ASN A 356 28.46 -2.82 -7.20
CA ASN A 356 28.21 -2.41 -8.59
C ASN A 356 28.78 -3.37 -9.65
N GLY A 357 28.89 -4.65 -9.31
CA GLY A 357 29.46 -5.69 -10.17
C GLY A 357 28.54 -6.91 -10.26
N PRO A 358 28.92 -8.09 -9.70
CA PRO A 358 28.14 -9.31 -9.84
C PRO A 358 26.68 -9.14 -9.41
N THR A 359 25.78 -9.60 -10.28
CA THR A 359 24.33 -9.60 -10.04
C THR A 359 23.81 -11.02 -10.08
N PHE A 360 23.13 -11.43 -9.02
CA PHE A 360 22.52 -12.75 -8.88
C PHE A 360 21.00 -12.60 -8.90
N GLY A 361 20.36 -13.08 -9.97
CA GLY A 361 18.90 -13.09 -10.10
C GLY A 361 18.28 -14.37 -9.54
N CYS A 362 16.95 -14.36 -9.36
CA CYS A 362 16.19 -15.47 -8.78
C CYS A 362 16.69 -15.85 -7.37
N VAL A 363 17.07 -14.86 -6.58
CA VAL A 363 17.51 -15.02 -5.18
C VAL A 363 16.57 -14.20 -4.32
N LEU A 364 15.71 -14.89 -3.56
CA LEU A 364 14.74 -14.23 -2.70
C LEU A 364 15.44 -13.60 -1.50
N MET A 365 15.06 -12.36 -1.20
CA MET A 365 15.64 -11.58 -0.11
C MET A 365 15.61 -12.30 1.24
N LYS A 366 14.49 -12.98 1.56
CA LYS A 366 14.33 -13.74 2.81
C LYS A 366 15.34 -14.89 2.91
N ASP A 367 15.40 -15.74 1.88
CA ASP A 367 16.33 -16.88 1.82
C ASP A 367 17.79 -16.40 1.88
N PHE A 368 18.09 -15.30 1.19
CA PHE A 368 19.41 -14.68 1.18
C PHE A 368 19.84 -14.24 2.58
N PHE A 369 19.01 -13.52 3.33
CA PHE A 369 19.34 -13.08 4.69
C PHE A 369 19.54 -14.27 5.64
N GLN A 370 18.65 -15.26 5.60
CA GLN A 370 18.77 -16.46 6.44
C GLN A 370 20.05 -17.26 6.17
N ALA A 371 20.47 -17.34 4.90
CA ALA A 371 21.70 -18.02 4.52
C ALA A 371 22.94 -17.18 4.84
N LEU A 372 22.88 -15.86 4.62
CA LEU A 372 23.98 -14.93 4.88
C LEU A 372 24.29 -14.81 6.39
N ALA A 373 23.27 -14.82 7.25
CA ALA A 373 23.42 -14.77 8.71
C ALA A 373 24.36 -15.86 9.25
N LYS A 374 24.40 -17.03 8.59
CA LYS A 374 25.25 -18.18 8.97
C LYS A 374 26.71 -18.04 8.54
N LYS A 375 27.06 -17.02 7.76
CA LYS A 375 28.38 -16.84 7.13
C LYS A 375 29.09 -15.55 7.52
N LEU A 376 28.37 -14.59 8.12
CA LEU A 376 28.96 -13.33 8.55
C LEU A 376 29.66 -13.48 9.90
N ASN A 377 30.82 -12.83 9.99
CA ASN A 377 31.51 -12.63 11.26
C ASN A 377 30.86 -11.45 11.99
N ARG A 378 30.65 -11.61 13.30
CA ARG A 378 30.14 -10.54 14.15
C ARG A 378 31.11 -9.34 14.15
N LYS A 379 30.62 -8.14 13.83
CA LYS A 379 31.39 -6.88 13.86
C LYS A 379 30.52 -5.70 14.32
N THR A 380 30.86 -5.12 15.47
CA THR A 380 30.13 -4.00 16.06
C THR A 380 30.74 -2.63 15.78
N THR A 381 31.89 -2.56 15.09
CA THR A 381 32.70 -1.34 14.95
C THR A 381 31.91 -0.09 14.52
N ALA A 382 30.97 -0.23 13.57
CA ALA A 382 30.15 0.90 13.12
C ALA A 382 29.19 1.38 14.21
N TYR A 383 28.60 0.44 14.96
CA TYR A 383 27.73 0.73 16.09
C TYR A 383 28.52 1.31 17.27
N ASP A 384 29.70 0.77 17.56
CA ASP A 384 30.59 1.31 18.61
C ASP A 384 31.02 2.75 18.28
N ASN A 385 31.26 3.05 17.00
CA ASN A 385 31.53 4.41 16.55
C ASN A 385 30.31 5.33 16.71
N TYR A 386 29.11 4.84 16.40
CA TYR A 386 27.87 5.57 16.66
C TYR A 386 27.74 5.93 18.14
N GLN A 387 27.92 4.95 19.04
CA GLN A 387 27.83 5.18 20.49
C GLN A 387 28.83 6.22 21.01
N ARG A 388 30.02 6.33 20.38
CA ARG A 388 31.04 7.31 20.77
C ARG A 388 30.68 8.75 20.39
N ILE A 389 29.94 8.94 19.30
CA ILE A 389 29.55 10.27 18.80
C ILE A 389 28.11 10.64 19.14
N PHE A 390 27.30 9.66 19.56
CA PHE A 390 25.89 9.86 19.81
C PHE A 390 25.66 10.82 20.97
N ILE A 391 24.88 11.86 20.68
CA ILE A 391 24.37 12.79 21.66
C ILE A 391 22.85 12.65 21.65
N PRO A 392 22.21 12.34 22.78
CA PRO A 392 20.76 12.32 22.86
C PRO A 392 20.16 13.66 22.44
N ASP A 393 19.04 13.62 21.73
CA ASP A 393 18.34 14.84 21.34
C ASP A 393 17.92 15.64 22.58
N GLY A 394 17.98 16.98 22.47
CA GLY A 394 17.54 17.88 23.52
C GLY A 394 16.03 17.80 23.76
N VAL A 395 15.61 18.03 25.01
CA VAL A 395 14.20 18.22 25.33
C VAL A 395 13.82 19.66 24.94
N PRO A 396 12.71 19.87 24.21
CA PRO A 396 12.19 21.21 23.96
C PRO A 396 12.04 21.99 25.28
N PRO A 397 12.37 23.29 25.31
CA PRO A 397 12.18 24.09 26.52
C PRO A 397 10.70 24.18 26.83
N LYS A 398 10.36 24.16 28.14
CA LYS A 398 8.97 24.36 28.59
C LYS A 398 8.43 25.67 28.03
N CYS A 399 7.19 25.65 27.53
CA CYS A 399 6.51 26.86 27.14
C CYS A 399 6.02 27.64 28.35
N ASP A 400 6.01 28.97 28.24
CA ASP A 400 5.28 29.80 29.19
C ASP A 400 3.76 29.58 29.05
N PRO A 401 2.96 29.80 30.11
CA PRO A 401 1.51 29.69 30.01
C PRO A 401 0.96 30.61 28.89
N GLN A 402 0.09 30.07 28.04
CA GLN A 402 -0.49 30.77 26.89
C GLN A 402 0.48 31.17 25.77
N GLU A 403 1.74 30.71 25.81
CA GLU A 403 2.64 30.83 24.65
C GLU A 403 2.04 30.06 23.46
N PRO A 404 2.12 30.61 22.23
CA PRO A 404 1.73 29.89 21.02
C PRO A 404 2.37 28.51 20.96
N LEU A 405 1.55 27.51 20.63
CA LEU A 405 1.99 26.14 20.56
C LEU A 405 3.03 25.98 19.46
N ARG A 406 4.11 25.25 19.79
CA ARG A 406 5.15 24.88 18.85
C ARG A 406 5.01 23.44 18.37
N VAL A 407 5.34 23.18 17.12
CA VAL A 407 5.23 21.85 16.49
C VAL A 407 6.08 20.82 17.23
N ASN A 408 7.28 21.17 17.68
CA ASN A 408 8.12 20.25 18.46
C ASN A 408 7.49 19.83 19.80
N ILE A 409 6.73 20.72 20.45
CA ILE A 409 5.98 20.43 21.69
C ILE A 409 4.82 19.49 21.39
N LEU A 410 4.09 19.71 20.28
CA LEU A 410 3.03 18.80 19.83
C LEU A 410 3.56 17.36 19.72
N PHE A 411 4.65 17.16 18.99
CA PHE A 411 5.20 15.83 18.76
C PHE A 411 5.84 15.22 20.01
N GLN A 412 6.33 16.02 20.95
CA GLN A 412 6.74 15.54 22.27
C GLN A 412 5.56 14.92 23.04
N HIS A 413 4.35 15.48 22.93
CA HIS A 413 3.16 14.92 23.56
C HIS A 413 2.62 13.72 22.79
N ILE A 414 2.60 13.75 21.46
CA ILE A 414 2.25 12.57 20.63
C ILE A 414 3.15 11.38 20.96
N GLN A 415 4.47 11.60 21.12
CA GLN A 415 5.41 10.55 21.54
C GLN A 415 4.97 9.84 22.82
N LYS A 416 4.44 10.56 23.81
CA LYS A 416 3.99 10.00 25.09
C LYS A 416 2.68 9.21 24.95
N MET A 417 1.91 9.47 23.90
CA MET A 417 0.67 8.74 23.60
C MET A 417 0.92 7.40 22.92
N LEU A 418 2.10 7.20 22.33
CA LEU A 418 2.38 5.99 21.55
C LEU A 418 2.45 4.77 22.46
N SER A 419 1.74 3.72 22.07
CA SER A 419 1.71 2.42 22.74
C SER A 419 1.77 1.28 21.73
N SER A 420 1.89 0.05 22.23
CA SER A 420 1.75 -1.16 21.42
C SER A 420 0.34 -1.38 20.87
N ASN A 421 -0.59 -0.42 21.02
CA ASN A 421 -1.94 -0.43 20.42
C ASN A 421 -2.17 0.78 19.50
N THR A 422 -1.13 1.56 19.21
CA THR A 422 -1.23 2.77 18.38
C THR A 422 -0.69 2.52 16.98
N VAL A 423 -1.22 3.22 15.99
CA VAL A 423 -0.68 3.34 14.61
C VAL A 423 -0.55 4.82 14.28
N VAL A 424 0.49 5.22 13.56
CA VAL A 424 0.71 6.60 13.12
C VAL A 424 0.62 6.68 11.60
N ILE A 425 -0.18 7.62 11.09
CA ILE A 425 -0.25 7.97 9.67
C ILE A 425 0.30 9.38 9.52
N ALA A 426 1.37 9.52 8.73
CA ALA A 426 2.06 10.78 8.50
C ALA A 426 1.79 11.29 7.09
N GLU A 427 1.05 12.39 6.98
CA GLU A 427 0.76 13.04 5.70
C GLU A 427 1.99 13.74 5.10
N THR A 428 1.98 13.87 3.78
CA THR A 428 2.91 14.72 3.02
C THR A 428 2.87 16.15 3.56
N GLY A 429 4.06 16.66 3.89
CA GLY A 429 4.25 17.95 4.57
C GLY A 429 5.22 17.82 5.73
N ASP A 430 5.20 18.77 6.67
CA ASP A 430 6.09 18.71 7.84
C ASP A 430 5.77 17.56 8.81
N SER A 431 4.58 16.94 8.65
CA SER A 431 4.22 15.71 9.36
C SER A 431 5.19 14.57 9.03
N TRP A 432 5.73 14.48 7.81
CA TRP A 432 6.75 13.48 7.46
C TRP A 432 7.95 13.54 8.39
N PHE A 433 8.55 14.72 8.51
CA PHE A 433 9.78 14.91 9.28
C PHE A 433 9.55 14.76 10.78
N ASN A 434 8.47 15.35 11.30
CA ASN A 434 8.19 15.28 12.72
C ASN A 434 7.78 13.87 13.16
N CYS A 435 6.94 13.17 12.39
CA CYS A 435 6.57 11.78 12.68
C CYS A 435 7.78 10.84 12.57
N GLN A 436 8.78 11.14 11.73
CA GLN A 436 9.99 10.32 11.61
C GLN A 436 10.82 10.28 12.90
N LYS A 437 10.76 11.35 13.71
CA LYS A 437 11.44 11.48 15.01
C LYS A 437 10.77 10.69 16.13
N LEU A 438 9.51 10.30 15.96
CA LEU A 438 8.79 9.51 16.95
C LEU A 438 9.44 8.12 17.10
N LYS A 439 9.68 7.69 18.33
CA LYS A 439 10.19 6.36 18.67
C LYS A 439 9.02 5.40 18.84
N LEU A 440 9.02 4.33 18.06
CA LEU A 440 7.96 3.32 18.09
C LEU A 440 8.18 2.35 19.27
N PRO A 441 7.14 2.07 20.09
CA PRO A 441 7.27 1.24 21.29
C PRO A 441 7.51 -0.25 21.00
N GLU A 442 7.98 -0.98 22.01
CA GLU A 442 8.16 -2.45 21.96
C GLU A 442 6.79 -3.20 21.96
N GLY A 443 6.78 -4.47 21.57
CA GLY A 443 5.57 -5.30 21.56
C GLY A 443 4.59 -5.00 20.40
N CYS A 444 5.04 -4.23 19.41
CA CYS A 444 4.21 -3.78 18.30
C CYS A 444 3.93 -4.84 17.22
N GLY A 445 4.60 -5.99 17.21
CA GLY A 445 4.54 -6.98 16.12
C GLY A 445 5.23 -6.51 14.83
N TRP A 446 5.36 -7.40 13.84
CA TRP A 446 6.13 -7.19 12.59
C TRP A 446 5.40 -6.39 11.50
N TYR A 447 4.14 -6.01 11.73
CA TYR A 447 3.32 -5.29 10.75
C TYR A 447 3.39 -3.78 10.99
N CYS A 448 3.69 -3.01 9.93
CA CYS A 448 3.91 -1.55 9.92
C CYS A 448 2.90 -0.81 10.78
N ARG A 449 3.37 -0.06 11.78
CA ARG A 449 2.53 0.85 12.59
C ARG A 449 2.77 2.32 12.30
N TYR A 450 3.56 2.56 11.26
CA TYR A 450 3.89 3.87 10.77
C TYR A 450 3.67 3.82 9.28
N GLU A 451 2.73 4.63 8.79
CA GLU A 451 2.42 4.70 7.37
C GLU A 451 2.73 6.08 6.83
N PHE A 452 3.34 6.03 5.65
CA PHE A 452 3.93 7.16 4.96
C PHE A 452 3.84 6.85 3.46
N GLN A 453 3.47 7.84 2.64
CA GLN A 453 3.35 7.70 1.18
C GLN A 453 4.40 8.56 0.46
N MET A 454 5.67 8.13 0.49
CA MET A 454 6.79 8.97 0.01
C MET A 454 6.93 8.95 -1.50
N GLN A 455 6.70 7.80 -2.11
CA GLN A 455 7.02 7.61 -3.51
C GLN A 455 5.98 8.29 -4.39
N TYR A 456 4.72 8.27 -3.96
CA TYR A 456 3.66 8.95 -4.67
C TYR A 456 3.41 10.38 -4.17
N GLY A 457 3.47 10.60 -2.86
CA GLY A 457 3.48 11.94 -2.26
C GLY A 457 2.21 12.76 -2.54
N SER A 458 1.04 12.12 -2.68
CA SER A 458 -0.19 12.85 -2.97
C SER A 458 -0.83 13.40 -1.68
N ILE A 459 -0.86 14.73 -1.55
CA ILE A 459 -1.53 15.40 -0.43
C ILE A 459 -3.02 15.02 -0.36
N GLY A 460 -3.51 14.77 0.86
CA GLY A 460 -4.88 14.31 1.10
C GLY A 460 -5.02 12.79 1.14
N TRP A 461 -4.00 12.03 0.76
CA TRP A 461 -3.97 10.57 0.91
C TRP A 461 -4.30 10.14 2.35
N SER A 462 -3.77 10.84 3.35
CA SER A 462 -3.82 10.41 4.74
C SER A 462 -5.24 10.32 5.31
N VAL A 463 -6.20 11.12 4.84
CA VAL A 463 -7.60 11.04 5.31
C VAL A 463 -8.21 9.71 4.89
N GLY A 464 -8.19 9.40 3.59
CA GLY A 464 -8.68 8.12 3.08
C GLY A 464 -7.89 6.94 3.67
N ALA A 465 -6.57 7.05 3.72
CA ALA A 465 -5.72 6.02 4.32
C ALA A 465 -6.04 5.78 5.80
N THR A 466 -6.38 6.81 6.57
CA THR A 466 -6.83 6.68 7.97
C THR A 466 -8.13 5.91 8.07
N LEU A 467 -9.10 6.21 7.20
CA LEU A 467 -10.37 5.49 7.14
C LEU A 467 -10.12 3.99 6.87
N GLY A 468 -9.34 3.69 5.83
CA GLY A 468 -9.03 2.33 5.44
C GLY A 468 -8.23 1.56 6.48
N TYR A 469 -7.18 2.18 7.01
CA TYR A 469 -6.33 1.54 8.00
C TYR A 469 -7.11 1.28 9.29
N ALA A 470 -7.88 2.25 9.80
CA ALA A 470 -8.67 2.07 11.01
C ALA A 470 -9.73 0.96 10.87
N GLN A 471 -10.37 0.79 9.71
CA GLN A 471 -11.26 -0.35 9.45
C GLN A 471 -10.54 -1.69 9.57
N SER A 472 -9.28 -1.76 9.17
CA SER A 472 -8.53 -3.01 9.19
C SER A 472 -8.08 -3.48 10.57
N VAL A 473 -8.02 -2.57 11.54
CA VAL A 473 -7.52 -2.79 12.91
C VAL A 473 -8.40 -2.06 13.94
N PRO A 474 -9.69 -2.44 14.06
CA PRO A 474 -10.63 -1.76 14.96
C PRO A 474 -10.21 -1.84 16.44
N GLU A 475 -9.32 -2.77 16.79
CA GLU A 475 -8.73 -2.91 18.13
C GLU A 475 -7.60 -1.91 18.43
N LYS A 476 -7.05 -1.26 17.40
CA LYS A 476 -5.97 -0.28 17.53
C LYS A 476 -6.48 1.14 17.38
N ARG A 477 -5.74 2.08 17.96
CA ARG A 477 -6.01 3.51 17.80
C ARG A 477 -5.09 4.11 16.76
N VAL A 478 -5.68 4.59 15.66
CA VAL A 478 -4.94 5.27 14.59
C VAL A 478 -4.81 6.76 14.94
N ILE A 479 -3.58 7.26 14.93
CA ILE A 479 -3.24 8.67 15.07
C ILE A 479 -2.81 9.18 13.69
N ALA A 480 -3.52 10.15 13.14
CA ALA A 480 -3.18 10.79 11.88
C ALA A 480 -2.68 12.21 12.12
N CYS A 481 -1.52 12.55 11.55
CA CYS A 481 -0.97 13.90 11.54
C CYS A 481 -1.11 14.46 10.13
N ILE A 482 -2.01 15.43 9.97
CA ILE A 482 -2.47 15.92 8.67
C ILE A 482 -2.33 17.44 8.64
N GLY A 483 -1.67 17.99 7.62
CA GLY A 483 -1.63 19.43 7.38
C GLY A 483 -2.99 19.94 6.90
N ASP A 484 -3.30 21.19 7.23
CA ASP A 484 -4.54 21.86 6.84
C ASP A 484 -4.78 21.88 5.31
N GLY A 485 -3.75 22.21 4.51
CA GLY A 485 -3.82 22.16 3.05
C GLY A 485 -4.15 20.76 2.51
N SER A 486 -3.48 19.72 3.02
CA SER A 486 -3.74 18.33 2.65
C SER A 486 -5.16 17.89 3.02
N PHE A 487 -5.64 18.31 4.20
CA PHE A 487 -6.98 17.97 4.66
C PHE A 487 -8.08 18.53 3.74
N GLN A 488 -7.90 19.74 3.16
CA GLN A 488 -8.89 20.34 2.25
C GLN A 488 -9.18 19.49 1.00
N VAL A 489 -8.25 18.63 0.59
CA VAL A 489 -8.39 17.79 -0.61
C VAL A 489 -9.43 16.67 -0.39
N THR A 490 -9.50 16.11 0.81
CA THR A 490 -10.18 14.83 1.07
C THR A 490 -11.03 14.80 2.36
N ALA A 491 -11.21 15.94 3.05
CA ALA A 491 -11.88 16.11 4.35
C ALA A 491 -13.22 15.36 4.52
N GLN A 492 -14.01 15.24 3.44
CA GLN A 492 -15.35 14.67 3.44
C GLN A 492 -15.41 13.23 3.98
N ASP A 493 -14.34 12.43 3.87
CA ASP A 493 -14.34 11.05 4.37
C ASP A 493 -14.30 10.94 5.90
N VAL A 494 -14.10 12.05 6.62
CA VAL A 494 -14.40 12.12 8.06
C VAL A 494 -15.85 11.70 8.33
N SER A 495 -16.79 12.01 7.42
CA SER A 495 -18.19 11.55 7.52
C SER A 495 -18.28 10.02 7.53
N THR A 496 -17.47 9.35 6.71
CA THR A 496 -17.44 7.89 6.64
C THR A 496 -16.79 7.30 7.89
N MET A 497 -15.74 7.93 8.42
CA MET A 497 -15.12 7.51 9.68
C MET A 497 -16.11 7.57 10.86
N ILE A 498 -16.90 8.66 10.96
CA ILE A 498 -17.93 8.83 11.99
C ILE A 498 -19.03 7.76 11.81
N ARG A 499 -19.51 7.55 10.58
CA ARG A 499 -20.52 6.52 10.27
C ARG A 499 -20.04 5.11 10.60
N CYS A 500 -18.74 4.84 10.44
CA CYS A 500 -18.11 3.57 10.79
C CYS A 500 -17.68 3.49 12.28
N GLU A 501 -18.06 4.47 13.10
CA GLU A 501 -17.75 4.53 14.55
C GLU A 501 -16.25 4.40 14.87
N GLN A 502 -15.39 4.94 13.99
CA GLN A 502 -13.95 4.85 14.17
C GLN A 502 -13.46 5.69 15.36
N LYS A 503 -12.37 5.24 15.98
CA LYS A 503 -11.81 5.80 17.23
C LYS A 503 -10.50 6.56 17.01
N SER A 504 -10.25 6.95 15.77
CA SER A 504 -9.02 7.60 15.34
C SER A 504 -8.84 8.97 16.00
N ILE A 505 -7.58 9.39 16.19
CA ILE A 505 -7.23 10.74 16.60
C ILE A 505 -6.61 11.44 15.39
N ILE A 506 -7.23 12.52 14.92
CA ILE A 506 -6.71 13.37 13.86
C ILE A 506 -6.14 14.62 14.50
N PHE A 507 -4.83 14.80 14.43
CA PHE A 507 -4.17 16.06 14.68
C PHE A 507 -4.08 16.83 13.36
N LEU A 508 -4.98 17.80 13.19
CA LEU A 508 -4.93 18.72 12.07
C LEU A 508 -3.98 19.87 12.41
N ILE A 509 -2.86 19.96 11.71
CA ILE A 509 -1.87 21.03 11.91
C ILE A 509 -2.29 22.22 11.04
N ASN A 510 -2.90 23.21 11.67
CA ASN A 510 -3.35 24.46 11.04
C ASN A 510 -2.25 25.52 11.17
N ASN A 511 -1.44 25.63 10.12
CA ASN A 511 -0.40 26.64 9.98
C ASN A 511 -0.69 27.63 8.83
N GLY A 512 -1.85 27.49 8.17
CA GLY A 512 -2.40 28.46 7.24
C GLY A 512 -1.90 28.34 5.80
N GLY A 513 -1.33 27.21 5.38
CA GLY A 513 -0.83 27.05 4.02
C GLY A 513 0.05 25.82 3.76
N TYR A 514 0.66 25.79 2.58
CA TYR A 514 1.56 24.72 2.17
C TYR A 514 3.01 24.98 2.62
N THR A 515 3.32 24.86 3.91
CA THR A 515 4.68 25.14 4.45
C THR A 515 5.78 24.33 3.76
N ILE A 516 5.53 23.06 3.38
CA ILE A 516 6.53 22.28 2.62
C ILE A 516 6.89 22.93 1.28
N GLU A 517 5.93 23.53 0.60
CA GLU A 517 6.18 24.23 -0.66
C GLU A 517 6.80 25.61 -0.42
N VAL A 518 6.51 26.27 0.70
CA VAL A 518 7.21 27.51 1.11
C VAL A 518 8.71 27.25 1.23
N GLU A 519 9.10 26.15 1.87
CA GLU A 519 10.51 25.78 2.08
C GLU A 519 11.21 25.19 0.83
N ILE A 520 10.46 24.85 -0.22
CA ILE A 520 11.01 24.48 -1.53
C ILE A 520 11.09 25.72 -2.44
N HIS A 521 9.97 26.42 -2.61
CA HIS A 521 9.82 27.59 -3.47
C HIS A 521 8.56 28.40 -3.09
N ASP A 522 8.77 29.49 -2.36
CA ASP A 522 7.68 30.33 -1.88
C ASP A 522 6.97 31.16 -2.96
N GLY A 523 5.67 31.39 -2.78
CA GLY A 523 4.82 32.16 -3.68
C GLY A 523 3.34 32.18 -3.26
N PRO A 524 2.50 33.01 -3.91
CA PRO A 524 1.11 33.21 -3.50
C PRO A 524 0.23 31.95 -3.64
N TYR A 525 0.65 30.95 -4.41
CA TYR A 525 -0.02 29.66 -4.56
C TYR A 525 0.08 28.77 -3.29
N ASN A 526 0.94 29.12 -2.33
CA ASN A 526 1.07 28.42 -1.05
C ASN A 526 0.04 28.87 -0.02
N VAL A 527 -0.66 29.98 -0.28
CA VAL A 527 -1.67 30.53 0.61
C VAL A 527 -3.03 29.90 0.31
N ILE A 528 -3.63 29.27 1.33
CA ILE A 528 -4.93 28.63 1.21
C ILE A 528 -6.02 29.43 1.93
N LYS A 529 -7.29 29.19 1.59
CA LYS A 529 -8.41 29.73 2.36
C LYS A 529 -8.49 28.97 3.67
N ASN A 530 -8.14 29.61 4.79
CA ASN A 530 -8.33 28.98 6.10
C ASN A 530 -9.83 28.67 6.36
N TRP A 531 -10.12 27.46 6.84
CA TRP A 531 -11.48 27.03 7.20
C TRP A 531 -11.69 27.09 8.70
N ASN A 532 -12.95 26.99 9.13
CA ASN A 532 -13.24 26.59 10.50
C ASN A 532 -13.27 25.06 10.54
N TYR A 533 -12.10 24.41 10.70
CA TYR A 533 -12.00 22.96 10.53
C TYR A 533 -12.79 22.17 11.57
N THR A 534 -12.73 22.52 12.87
CA THR A 534 -13.61 21.87 13.85
C THR A 534 -15.09 22.11 13.51
N GLY A 535 -15.47 23.32 13.10
CA GLY A 535 -16.84 23.62 12.71
C GLY A 535 -17.32 22.85 11.49
N LEU A 536 -16.43 22.54 10.54
CA LEU A 536 -16.73 21.64 9.43
C LEU A 536 -16.98 20.22 9.93
N VAL A 537 -16.12 19.70 10.81
CA VAL A 537 -16.28 18.35 11.38
C VAL A 537 -17.53 18.26 12.25
N ASP A 538 -17.85 19.29 13.03
CA ASP A 538 -19.09 19.38 13.80
C ASP A 538 -20.32 19.41 12.88
N ALA A 539 -20.25 20.12 11.76
CA ALA A 539 -21.31 20.14 10.75
C ALA A 539 -21.50 18.78 10.07
N ILE A 540 -20.41 18.04 9.82
CA ILE A 540 -20.45 16.66 9.32
C ILE A 540 -21.02 15.71 10.38
N HIS A 541 -20.61 15.86 11.63
CA HIS A 541 -21.09 15.07 12.77
C HIS A 541 -22.59 15.22 12.96
N ASN A 542 -23.12 16.45 12.85
CA ASN A 542 -24.56 16.74 12.88
C ASN A 542 -25.31 16.11 14.08
N GLY A 543 -24.61 15.89 15.20
CA GLY A 543 -25.16 15.22 16.39
C GLY A 543 -25.37 13.70 16.26
N GLU A 544 -24.97 13.07 15.16
CA GLU A 544 -25.10 11.64 14.89
C GLU A 544 -23.73 10.94 14.88
N GLY A 545 -23.59 9.86 15.65
CA GLY A 545 -22.32 9.13 15.81
C GLY A 545 -21.41 9.72 16.90
N ASN A 546 -20.22 9.15 17.05
CA ASN A 546 -19.30 9.46 18.14
C ASN A 546 -18.10 10.28 17.62
N CYS A 547 -18.19 11.60 17.73
CA CYS A 547 -17.12 12.53 17.38
C CYS A 547 -16.90 13.55 18.51
N TRP A 548 -15.65 13.92 18.73
CA TRP A 548 -15.28 15.02 19.61
C TRP A 548 -14.26 15.91 18.90
N THR A 549 -14.53 17.21 18.88
CA THR A 549 -13.67 18.21 18.25
C THR A 549 -13.15 19.18 19.30
N THR A 550 -11.93 19.69 19.10
CA THR A 550 -11.40 20.80 19.89
C THR A 550 -10.35 21.58 19.10
N LYS A 551 -10.11 22.82 19.52
CA LYS A 551 -9.00 23.65 19.04
C LYS A 551 -7.98 23.82 20.14
N VAL A 552 -6.71 23.78 19.78
CA VAL A 552 -5.60 23.99 20.72
C VAL A 552 -4.63 25.01 20.13
N LYS A 553 -4.20 25.96 20.97
CA LYS A 553 -3.32 27.08 20.61
C LYS A 553 -2.09 27.17 21.50
N CYS A 554 -2.08 26.50 22.65
CA CYS A 554 -0.96 26.47 23.60
C CYS A 554 -0.77 25.05 24.18
N GLU A 555 0.35 24.83 24.89
CA GLU A 555 0.69 23.51 25.45
C GLU A 555 -0.32 23.01 26.50
N GLN A 556 -0.92 23.92 27.28
CA GLN A 556 -1.92 23.58 28.29
C GLN A 556 -3.18 22.98 27.63
N GLU A 557 -3.73 23.67 26.63
CA GLU A 557 -4.91 23.22 25.88
C GLU A 557 -4.64 21.88 25.18
N LEU A 558 -3.42 21.69 24.63
CA LEU A 558 -3.01 20.41 24.03
C LEU A 558 -3.00 19.28 25.07
N THR A 559 -2.46 19.54 26.26
CA THR A 559 -2.39 18.53 27.34
C THR A 559 -3.78 18.10 27.79
N GLU A 560 -4.69 19.07 27.97
CA GLU A 560 -6.10 18.83 28.32
C GLU A 560 -6.83 18.08 27.21
N ALA A 561 -6.59 18.45 25.95
CA ALA A 561 -7.16 17.79 24.79
C ALA A 561 -6.71 16.32 24.67
N ILE A 562 -5.42 16.05 24.87
CA ILE A 562 -4.88 14.68 24.87
C ILE A 562 -5.44 13.87 26.04
N ALA A 563 -5.52 14.44 27.24
CA ALA A 563 -6.11 13.76 28.40
C ALA A 563 -7.58 13.38 28.13
N THR A 564 -8.35 14.30 27.53
CA THR A 564 -9.74 14.06 27.12
C THR A 564 -9.82 12.96 26.06
N ALA A 565 -9.04 13.07 24.99
CA ALA A 565 -9.01 12.10 23.91
C ALA A 565 -8.63 10.70 24.40
N MET A 566 -7.68 10.59 25.34
CA MET A 566 -7.22 9.29 25.87
C MET A 566 -8.08 8.75 27.02
N GLY A 567 -8.88 9.59 27.67
CA GLY A 567 -9.80 9.24 28.76
C GLY A 567 -11.25 9.16 28.29
N ASP A 568 -12.03 10.21 28.61
CA ASP A 568 -13.48 10.27 28.41
C ASP A 568 -13.91 10.08 26.95
N LYS A 569 -13.03 10.43 26.01
CA LYS A 569 -13.25 10.38 24.55
C LYS A 569 -12.41 9.30 23.86
N LYS A 570 -12.01 8.25 24.59
CA LYS A 570 -11.20 7.15 24.03
C LYS A 570 -11.93 6.30 22.98
N ASP A 571 -13.26 6.25 23.07
CA ASP A 571 -14.12 5.42 22.22
C ASP A 571 -14.78 6.20 21.07
N CYS A 572 -14.31 7.42 20.76
CA CYS A 572 -14.82 8.23 19.65
C CYS A 572 -13.70 8.71 18.72
N LEU A 573 -14.09 9.20 17.54
CA LEU A 573 -13.20 9.96 16.66
C LEU A 573 -12.88 11.29 17.33
N CYS A 574 -11.59 11.57 17.52
CA CYS A 574 -11.11 12.81 18.11
C CYS A 574 -10.47 13.68 17.03
N PHE A 575 -11.03 14.85 16.76
CA PHE A 575 -10.48 15.82 15.82
C PHE A 575 -9.90 17.02 16.57
N ILE A 576 -8.58 17.16 16.56
CA ILE A 576 -7.86 18.20 17.29
C ILE A 576 -7.24 19.15 16.27
N GLU A 577 -7.81 20.35 16.14
CA GLU A 577 -7.25 21.43 15.33
C GLU A 577 -6.13 22.11 16.13
N VAL A 578 -4.89 21.89 15.70
CA VAL A 578 -3.67 22.40 16.31
C VAL A 578 -3.25 23.67 15.57
N ILE A 579 -3.39 24.82 16.21
CA ILE A 579 -3.03 26.12 15.63
C ILE A 579 -1.56 26.40 15.97
N VAL A 580 -0.73 26.49 14.94
CA VAL A 580 0.71 26.79 15.07
C VAL A 580 1.09 27.95 14.16
N HIS A 581 2.28 28.51 14.38
CA HIS A 581 2.78 29.57 13.52
C HIS A 581 3.14 29.03 12.12
N LYS A 582 2.89 29.80 11.06
CA LYS A 582 3.14 29.37 9.66
C LYS A 582 4.61 28.98 9.38
N ASP A 583 5.54 29.67 10.05
CA ASP A 583 6.98 29.49 9.90
C ASP A 583 7.57 28.56 10.98
N ASP A 584 6.73 27.99 11.85
CA ASP A 584 7.18 26.99 12.83
C ASP A 584 7.22 25.61 12.18
N THR A 585 8.41 25.25 11.70
CA THR A 585 8.64 23.99 10.99
C THR A 585 9.92 23.29 11.41
N SER A 586 10.05 22.01 11.07
CA SER A 586 11.21 21.21 11.43
C SER A 586 12.50 21.67 10.71
N LYS A 587 13.64 21.57 11.40
CA LYS A 587 14.96 21.84 10.78
C LYS A 587 15.21 20.95 9.56
N GLU A 588 14.66 19.74 9.59
CA GLU A 588 14.80 18.73 8.53
C GLU A 588 14.06 19.17 7.27
N LEU A 589 12.87 19.77 7.41
CA LEU A 589 12.16 20.33 6.26
C LEU A 589 12.95 21.48 5.63
N LEU A 590 13.49 22.41 6.43
CA LEU A 590 14.29 23.54 5.93
C LEU A 590 15.48 23.06 5.06
N GLU A 591 16.23 22.08 5.57
CA GLU A 591 17.39 21.54 4.85
C GLU A 591 16.99 20.67 3.65
N TRP A 592 15.97 19.83 3.80
CA TRP A 592 15.49 18.96 2.73
C TRP A 592 14.88 19.77 1.58
N GLY A 593 14.02 20.75 1.89
CA GLY A 593 13.35 21.61 0.92
C GLY A 593 14.33 22.38 0.05
N SER A 594 15.36 22.98 0.68
CA SER A 594 16.44 23.66 -0.02
C SER A 594 17.19 22.76 -1.01
N ARG A 595 17.51 21.52 -0.61
CA ARG A 595 18.24 20.56 -1.46
C ARG A 595 17.39 20.02 -2.60
N VAL A 596 16.11 19.75 -2.35
CA VAL A 596 15.16 19.32 -3.40
C VAL A 596 14.91 20.45 -4.39
N SER A 597 14.75 21.68 -3.91
CA SER A 597 14.61 22.88 -4.76
C SER A 597 15.81 23.04 -5.70
N ALA A 598 17.03 22.92 -5.17
CA ALA A 598 18.25 22.97 -5.97
C ALA A 598 18.33 21.85 -7.01
N ALA A 599 17.90 20.63 -6.65
CA ALA A 599 17.87 19.51 -7.59
C ALA A 599 16.85 19.75 -8.71
N ASN A 600 15.65 20.24 -8.39
CA ASN A 600 14.58 20.47 -9.37
C ASN A 600 14.88 21.62 -10.34
N SER A 601 15.53 22.68 -9.84
CA SER A 601 15.85 23.88 -10.61
C SER A 601 17.18 23.84 -11.35
N ARG A 602 17.92 22.70 -11.29
CA ARG A 602 19.22 22.57 -11.95
C ARG A 602 19.11 22.86 -13.46
N PRO A 603 20.08 23.59 -14.05
CA PRO A 603 20.04 23.89 -15.47
C PRO A 603 20.12 22.60 -16.30
N PRO A 604 19.59 22.61 -17.54
CA PRO A 604 19.80 21.51 -18.48
C PRO A 604 21.30 21.22 -18.63
N ASN A 605 21.68 19.94 -18.66
CA ASN A 605 23.06 19.57 -18.96
C ASN A 605 23.44 20.10 -20.35
N PRO A 606 24.65 20.67 -20.53
CA PRO A 606 25.16 20.99 -21.86
C PRO A 606 25.17 19.71 -22.71
N GLN A 607 24.51 19.75 -23.87
CA GLN A 607 24.38 18.62 -24.80
C GLN A 607 25.70 18.28 -25.48
#